data_AF-A0A1F7X4M9-F1
#
_entry.id   AF-A0A1F7X4M9-F1
#
_cell.length_a   1.000
_cell.length_b   1.000
_cell.length_c   1.000
_cell.angle_alpha   90.00
_cell.angle_beta   90.00
_cell.angle_gamma   90.00
#
_symmetry.space_group_name_H-M   'P 1'
#
loop_
_entity.id
_entity.type
_entity.pdbx_description
1 polymer ?
#
loop_
_entity_poly.entity_id
_entity_poly.type
_entity_poly.pdbx_seq_one_letter_code
_entity_poly.pdbx_strand_id
1 'polypeptide(L)' 'MYGILSDLIEHGKGVKPNLRELSMGIKIESEHTKYPELARWIALAHLKEIPDYYTRLKKLEKEAKSGSKS' A
#
# COMPACT_ATOMS: atom_id res chain seq x y z
N MET A 1 14.67 6.90 -9.96
CA MET A 1 14.15 5.61 -9.48
C MET A 1 14.73 5.20 -8.12
N TYR A 2 16.02 5.46 -7.82
CA TYR A 2 16.62 5.16 -6.50
C TYR A 2 16.38 6.20 -5.38
N GLY A 3 15.99 7.44 -5.70
CA GLY A 3 15.82 8.51 -4.71
C GLY A 3 14.64 8.29 -3.75
N ILE A 4 13.51 7.78 -4.26
CA ILE A 4 12.29 7.53 -3.49
C ILE A 4 12.48 6.42 -2.45
N LEU A 5 13.37 5.46 -2.76
CA LEU A 5 13.64 4.30 -1.90
C LEU A 5 14.55 4.66 -0.71
N SER A 6 15.47 5.63 -0.87
CA SER A 6 16.36 6.06 0.22
C SER A 6 15.62 6.87 1.29
N ASP A 7 14.71 7.76 0.89
CA ASP A 7 13.92 8.55 1.84
C ASP A 7 12.97 7.71 2.70
N LEU A 8 12.64 6.50 2.23
CA LEU A 8 11.82 5.53 2.96
C LEU A 8 12.59 4.83 4.08
N ILE A 9 13.90 4.62 3.91
CA ILE A 9 14.76 3.89 4.86
C ILE A 9 15.21 4.82 6.01
N GLU A 10 15.54 6.08 5.72
CA GLU A 10 16.15 6.99 6.71
C GLU A 10 15.15 7.63 7.69
N HIS A 11 13.88 7.81 7.29
CA HIS A 11 12.89 8.57 8.07
C HIS A 11 11.85 7.71 8.81
N GLY A 12 12.13 6.42 8.99
CA GLY A 12 11.22 5.42 9.61
C GLY A 12 11.00 5.55 11.13
N LYS A 13 11.13 6.74 11.73
CA LYS A 13 10.79 7.01 13.13
C LYS A 13 9.59 7.95 13.18
N GLY A 14 8.38 7.43 13.34
CA GLY A 14 7.29 8.30 13.83
C GLY A 14 5.85 7.82 13.75
N VAL A 15 5.45 6.90 12.86
CA VAL A 15 4.03 6.52 12.74
C VAL A 15 3.90 5.02 12.66
N LYS A 16 3.27 4.42 13.68
CA LYS A 16 2.87 3.02 13.66
C LYS A 16 1.72 2.86 12.65
N PRO A 17 1.90 2.13 11.54
CA PRO A 17 0.86 1.97 10.54
C PRO A 17 -0.32 1.18 11.12
N ASN A 18 -1.52 1.43 10.62
CA ASN A 18 -2.68 0.61 10.91
C ASN A 18 -2.44 -0.82 10.42
N LEU A 19 -2.51 -1.80 11.32
CA LEU A 19 -2.21 -3.21 11.00
C LEU A 19 -3.16 -3.79 9.95
N ARG A 20 -4.41 -3.33 9.91
CA ARG A 20 -5.39 -3.75 8.91
C ARG A 20 -5.00 -3.27 7.52
N GLU A 21 -4.65 -2.00 7.40
CA GLU A 21 -4.21 -1.40 6.13
C GLU A 21 -2.91 -2.03 5.65
N LEU A 22 -1.96 -2.27 6.56
CA LEU A 22 -0.69 -2.93 6.22
C LEU A 22 -0.92 -4.37 5.74
N SER A 23 -1.80 -5.12 6.40
CA SER A 23 -2.13 -6.49 5.96
C SER A 23 -2.83 -6.52 4.60
N MET A 24 -3.73 -5.56 4.34
CA MET A 24 -4.36 -5.41 3.03
C MET A 24 -3.32 -5.08 1.95
N GLY A 25 -2.43 -4.14 2.26
CA GLY A 25 -1.38 -3.73 1.34
C GLY A 25 -0.42 -4.84 0.98
N ILE A 26 0.10 -5.56 1.98
CA ILE A 26 1.00 -6.70 1.72
C ILE A 26 0.34 -7.71 0.77
N LYS A 27 -0.96 -8.02 0.96
CA LYS A 27 -1.68 -8.95 0.09
C LYS A 27 -1.76 -8.45 -1.35
N ILE A 28 -2.14 -7.19 -1.54
CA ILE A 28 -2.28 -6.58 -2.87
C ILE A 28 -0.92 -6.48 -3.57
N GLU A 29 0.12 -5.98 -2.90
CA GLU A 29 1.44 -5.86 -3.51
C GLU A 29 2.06 -7.23 -3.83
N SER A 30 1.73 -8.27 -3.04
CA SER A 30 2.18 -9.65 -3.33
C SER A 30 1.58 -10.23 -4.63
N GLU A 31 0.53 -9.62 -5.20
CA GLU A 31 0.04 -9.98 -6.53
C GLU A 31 0.98 -9.46 -7.64
N HIS A 32 1.79 -8.44 -7.33
CA HIS A 32 2.68 -7.76 -8.27
C HIS A 32 4.18 -8.06 -8.04
N THR A 33 4.54 -8.64 -6.90
CA THR A 33 5.92 -9.06 -6.60
C THR A 33 6.00 -10.43 -5.95
N LYS A 34 7.05 -11.18 -6.26
CA LYS A 34 7.35 -12.47 -5.64
C LYS A 34 8.12 -12.35 -4.32
N TYR A 35 8.52 -11.13 -3.94
CA TYR A 35 9.35 -10.87 -2.77
C TYR A 35 8.50 -10.29 -1.63
N PRO A 36 8.22 -11.05 -0.55
CA PRO A 36 7.34 -10.62 0.53
C PRO A 36 7.81 -9.34 1.24
N GLU A 37 9.12 -9.19 1.40
CA GLU A 37 9.69 -7.98 2.00
C GLU A 37 9.43 -6.76 1.12
N LEU A 38 9.61 -6.88 -0.20
CA LEU A 38 9.35 -5.77 -1.12
C LEU A 38 7.87 -5.36 -1.10
N ALA A 39 6.95 -6.31 -1.05
CA ALA A 39 5.52 -6.05 -0.90
C ALA A 39 5.22 -5.26 0.39
N ARG A 40 5.85 -5.64 1.50
CA ARG A 40 5.73 -4.94 2.78
C ARG A 40 6.28 -3.51 2.72
N TRP A 41 7.42 -3.28 2.09
CA TRP A 41 8.01 -1.94 1.96
C TRP A 41 7.14 -1.01 1.11
N ILE A 42 6.61 -1.50 -0.01
CA ILE A 42 5.71 -0.73 -0.86
C ILE A 42 4.43 -0.37 -0.10
N ALA A 43 3.84 -1.33 0.61
CA ALA A 43 2.66 -1.07 1.43
C ALA A 43 2.92 -0.02 2.52
N LEU A 44 4.08 -0.07 3.20
CA LEU A 44 4.46 0.93 4.18
C LEU A 44 4.68 2.32 3.56
N ALA A 45 5.23 2.40 2.35
CA ALA A 45 5.40 3.65 1.62
C ALA A 45 4.05 4.33 1.37
N HIS A 46 3.08 3.59 0.85
CA HIS A 46 1.73 4.11 0.64
C HIS A 46 1.07 4.57 1.94
N LEU A 47 1.22 3.82 3.04
CA LEU A 47 0.63 4.19 4.33
C LEU A 47 1.31 5.37 5.03
N LYS A 48 2.58 5.63 4.70
CA LYS A 48 3.29 6.83 5.15
C LYS A 48 2.72 8.08 4.50
N GLU A 49 2.33 8.01 3.23
CA GLU A 49 1.71 9.12 2.51
C GLU A 49 0.22 9.28 2.84
N ILE A 50 -0.52 8.15 2.86
CA ILE A 50 -1.97 8.10 3.06
C ILE A 50 -2.30 6.94 4.01
N PRO A 51 -2.62 7.21 5.30
CA PRO A 51 -2.82 6.16 6.30
C PRO A 51 -3.94 5.14 6.01
N ASP A 52 -4.90 5.47 5.13
CA ASP A 52 -6.06 4.65 4.73
C ASP A 52 -6.04 4.26 3.24
N TYR A 53 -4.85 4.29 2.61
CA TYR A 53 -4.67 4.08 1.17
C TYR A 53 -5.40 2.86 0.62
N TYR A 54 -5.25 1.69 1.25
CA TYR A 54 -5.79 0.44 0.74
C TYR A 54 -7.31 0.32 0.94
N THR A 55 -7.86 0.98 1.94
CA THR A 55 -9.32 1.14 2.04
C THR A 55 -9.89 1.97 0.89
N ARG A 56 -9.22 3.07 0.50
CA ARG A 56 -9.64 3.88 -0.66
C ARG A 56 -9.53 3.10 -1.96
N LEU A 57 -8.41 2.39 -2.16
CA LEU A 57 -8.20 1.54 -3.33
C LEU A 57 -9.33 0.52 -3.47
N LYS A 58 -9.65 -0.21 -2.39
CA LYS A 58 -10.74 -1.19 -2.40
C LYS A 58 -12.11 -0.59 -2.73
N LYS A 59 -12.37 0.65 -2.29
CA LYS A 59 -13.61 1.36 -2.65
C LYS A 59 -13.66 1.66 -4.13
N LEU A 60 -12.59 2.20 -4.71
CA LEU A 60 -12.47 2.50 -6.14
C LEU A 60 -12.63 1.23 -6.99
N GLU A 61 -12.01 0.12 -6.61
CA GLU A 61 -12.17 -1.16 -7.29
C GLU A 61 -13.61 -1.67 -7.27
N LYS A 62 -14.30 -1.52 -6.13
CA LYS A 62 -15.71 -1.91 -6.00
C LYS A 62 -16.59 -1.05 -6.90
N GLU A 63 -16.36 0.26 -6.94
CA GLU A 63 -17.09 1.19 -7.79
C GLU A 63 -16.87 0.88 -9.27
N ALA A 64 -15.63 0.66 -9.69
CA ALA A 64 -15.28 0.25 -11.06
C ALA A 64 -15.97 -1.06 -11.48
N LYS A 65 -16.03 -2.05 -10.57
CA LYS A 65 -16.74 -3.32 -10.80
C LYS A 65 -18.26 -3.16 -10.85
N SER A 66 -18.82 -2.16 -10.17
CA SER A 66 -20.27 -1.88 -10.22
C SER A 66 -20.69 -1.03 -11.42
N GLY A 67 -19.82 -0.13 -11.88
CA GLY A 67 -20.06 0.75 -13.02
C GLY A 67 -19.98 0.07 -14.39
N SER A 68 -19.42 -1.15 -14.46
CA SER A 68 -19.38 -1.95 -15.69
C SER A 68 -20.67 -2.74 -15.98
N LYS A 69 -21.78 -2.43 -15.28
CA LYS A 69 -23.13 -3.00 -15.52
C LYS A 69 -24.13 -2.01 -16.13
N SER A 70 -23.67 -1.03 -16.90
CA SER A 70 -24.55 -0.11 -17.65
C SER A 70 -24.41 -0.30 -19.14
#